data_AF-A0A060XGF8-F1
#
_entry.id   AF-A0A060XGF8-F1
#
_cell.length_a   1.000
_cell.length_b   1.000
_cell.length_c   1.000
_cell.angle_alpha   90.00
_cell.angle_beta   90.00
_cell.angle_gamma   90.00
#
_symmetry.space_group_name_H-M   'P 1'
#
loop_
_entity.id
_entity.type
_entity.pdbx_description
1 polymer ?
#
loop_
_entity_poly.entity_id
_entity_poly.type
_entity_poly.pdbx_seq_one_letter_code
_entity_poly.pdbx_strand_id
1 'polypeptide(L)'
;MTFYRIREILQCHALFQIALACRVAEWDSLEMIGDVFVASFSKSMVLDAYCEFVNNFSTAMAVVRKTCASKPSFLDFLKHRQDTSSDRVTLYGLMMKPIQRFPQFILLLQDMLRNTPVGHSDRLHLQMALTELETLAEKLNEKKRDADQRCEIRHIAKAMNERYLNKVNTHRLIMFIP
;
A
#
# COMPACT_ATOMS: atom_id res chain seq x y z
N MET A 1 -4.42 7.06 11.44
CA MET A 1 -5.81 6.96 10.93
C MET A 1 -5.99 5.61 10.27
N THR A 2 -7.09 4.87 10.50
CA THR A 2 -7.23 3.48 10.00
C THR A 2 -7.30 3.37 8.47
N PHE A 3 -7.98 4.30 7.80
CA PHE A 3 -8.22 4.30 6.34
C PHE A 3 -7.38 5.35 5.61
N TYR A 4 -6.18 5.64 6.10
CA TYR A 4 -5.32 6.70 5.59
C TYR A 4 -4.96 6.48 4.11
N ARG A 5 -5.05 7.53 3.27
CA ARG A 5 -4.72 7.55 1.83
C ARG A 5 -5.56 6.69 0.88
N ILE A 6 -6.59 6.02 1.39
CA ILE A 6 -7.50 5.21 0.54
C ILE A 6 -8.25 6.07 -0.48
N ARG A 7 -8.61 7.31 -0.14
CA ARG A 7 -9.35 8.20 -1.05
C ARG A 7 -8.51 8.59 -2.26
N GLU A 8 -7.23 8.88 -2.02
CA GLU A 8 -6.27 9.25 -3.06
C GLU A 8 -5.94 8.06 -3.96
N ILE A 9 -5.78 6.86 -3.37
CA ILE A 9 -5.66 5.62 -4.15
C ILE A 9 -6.91 5.41 -5.01
N LEU A 10 -8.11 5.56 -4.43
CA LEU A 10 -9.37 5.43 -5.17
C LEU A 10 -9.44 6.43 -6.33
N GLN A 11 -9.05 7.68 -6.11
CA GLN A 11 -9.02 8.70 -7.16
C GLN A 11 -8.07 8.33 -8.30
N CYS A 12 -6.87 7.81 -7.99
CA CYS A 12 -5.92 7.36 -9.00
C CYS A 12 -6.54 6.24 -9.87
N HIS A 13 -7.19 5.26 -9.25
CA HIS A 13 -7.83 4.16 -9.97
C HIS A 13 -9.10 4.58 -10.72
N ALA A 14 -9.85 5.57 -10.22
CA ALA A 14 -11.00 6.12 -10.93
C ALA A 14 -10.57 6.82 -12.23
N LEU A 15 -9.48 7.60 -12.19
CA LEU A 15 -8.91 8.21 -13.38
C LEU A 15 -8.39 7.15 -14.37
N PHE A 16 -7.72 6.12 -13.86
CA PHE A 16 -7.28 4.98 -14.67
C PHE A 16 -8.47 4.26 -15.34
N GLN A 17 -9.56 4.03 -14.60
CA GLN A 17 -10.78 3.41 -15.13
C GLN A 17 -11.40 4.25 -16.26
N ILE A 18 -11.45 5.58 -16.12
CA ILE A 18 -11.95 6.48 -17.16
C ILE A 18 -11.07 6.37 -18.41
N ALA A 19 -9.75 6.43 -18.26
CA ALA A 19 -8.82 6.32 -19.38
C ALA A 19 -8.92 4.96 -20.09
N LEU A 20 -9.05 3.87 -19.32
CA LEU A 20 -9.30 2.53 -19.85
C LEU A 20 -10.62 2.46 -20.63
N ALA A 21 -11.71 3.01 -20.07
CA ALA A 21 -13.01 2.99 -20.74
C ALA A 21 -12.98 3.74 -22.07
N CYS A 22 -12.32 4.91 -22.13
CA CYS A 22 -12.10 5.63 -23.38
C CYS A 22 -11.29 4.81 -24.38
N ARG A 23 -10.24 4.10 -23.95
CA ARG A 23 -9.44 3.25 -24.84
C ARG A 23 -10.26 2.09 -25.41
N VAL A 24 -11.08 1.44 -24.58
CA VAL A 24 -11.92 0.33 -25.00
C VAL A 24 -13.01 0.77 -25.98
N ALA A 25 -13.52 2.00 -25.85
CA ALA A 25 -14.49 2.54 -26.80
C ALA A 25 -13.96 2.66 -28.24
N GLU A 26 -12.65 2.86 -28.39
CA GLU A 26 -11.94 3.02 -29.68
C GLU A 26 -11.01 1.83 -29.98
N TRP A 27 -11.30 0.65 -29.42
CA TRP A 27 -10.37 -0.49 -29.42
C TRP A 27 -9.95 -0.91 -30.82
N ASP A 28 -10.90 -1.05 -31.74
CA ASP A 28 -10.67 -1.55 -33.11
C ASP A 28 -9.74 -0.67 -33.96
N SER A 29 -9.46 0.56 -33.51
CA SER A 29 -8.59 1.50 -34.23
C SER A 29 -7.15 1.50 -33.72
N LEU A 30 -6.94 1.27 -32.41
CA LEU A 30 -5.62 1.41 -31.77
C LEU A 30 -5.05 0.09 -31.30
N GLU A 31 -5.88 -0.83 -30.78
CA GLU A 31 -5.49 -2.13 -30.21
C GLU A 31 -4.34 -2.07 -29.20
N MET A 32 -4.21 -0.95 -28.48
CA MET A 32 -3.15 -0.68 -27.52
C MET A 32 -3.72 -0.41 -26.13
N ILE A 33 -2.97 -0.75 -25.07
CA ILE A 33 -3.33 -0.40 -23.68
C ILE A 33 -2.12 0.02 -22.84
N GLY A 34 -0.90 -0.31 -23.26
CA GLY A 34 0.30 -0.13 -22.43
C GLY A 34 0.54 1.33 -22.05
N ASP A 35 0.29 2.26 -22.98
CA ASP A 35 0.44 3.70 -22.75
C ASP A 35 -0.52 4.24 -21.68
N VAL A 36 -1.73 3.66 -21.55
CA VAL A 36 -2.69 4.01 -20.49
C VAL A 36 -2.13 3.64 -19.12
N PHE A 37 -1.48 2.49 -18.99
CA PHE A 37 -0.81 2.10 -17.75
C PHE A 37 0.36 3.04 -17.43
N VAL A 38 1.23 3.32 -18.41
CA VAL A 38 2.35 4.26 -18.24
C VAL A 38 1.86 5.62 -17.76
N ALA A 39 0.87 6.21 -18.44
CA ALA A 39 0.31 7.51 -18.11
C ALA A 39 -0.36 7.55 -16.73
N SER A 40 -0.86 6.40 -16.24
CA SER A 40 -1.57 6.30 -14.97
C SER A 40 -0.64 6.09 -13.79
N PHE A 41 0.38 5.23 -13.93
CA PHE A 41 1.18 4.76 -12.80
C PHE A 41 2.60 5.35 -12.72
N SER A 42 3.06 6.09 -13.72
CA SER A 42 4.35 6.83 -13.65
C SER A 42 4.31 8.09 -12.77
N LYS A 43 3.12 8.53 -12.34
CA LYS A 43 2.93 9.77 -11.58
C LYS A 43 3.41 9.61 -10.14
N SER A 44 4.26 10.54 -9.66
CA SER A 44 4.79 10.54 -8.28
C SER A 44 3.69 10.49 -7.21
N MET A 45 2.54 11.16 -7.46
CA MET A 45 1.39 11.15 -6.55
C MET A 45 0.89 9.73 -6.21
N VAL A 46 1.02 8.78 -7.16
CA VAL A 46 0.61 7.39 -6.96
C VAL A 46 1.56 6.73 -5.98
N LEU A 47 2.87 6.87 -6.22
CA LEU A 47 3.90 6.33 -5.33
C LEU A 47 3.73 6.88 -3.91
N ASP A 48 3.51 8.19 -3.76
CA ASP A 48 3.35 8.83 -2.45
C ASP A 48 2.11 8.32 -1.71
N ALA A 49 0.96 8.24 -2.40
CA ALA A 49 -0.28 7.72 -1.82
C ALA A 49 -0.14 6.26 -1.35
N TYR A 50 0.45 5.41 -2.17
CA TYR A 50 0.67 4.01 -1.83
C TYR A 50 1.72 3.82 -0.74
N CYS A 51 2.83 4.57 -0.77
CA CYS A 51 3.89 4.52 0.23
C CYS A 51 3.31 4.83 1.62
N GLU A 52 2.56 5.92 1.73
CA GLU A 52 1.90 6.32 2.97
C GLU A 52 0.85 5.31 3.44
N PHE A 53 0.06 4.75 2.52
CA PHE A 53 -0.91 3.69 2.83
C PHE A 53 -0.21 2.45 3.41
N VAL A 54 0.81 1.94 2.72
CA VAL A 54 1.57 0.73 3.10
C VAL A 54 2.27 0.93 4.44
N ASN A 55 2.87 2.09 4.66
CA ASN A 55 3.55 2.42 5.92
C ASN A 55 2.57 2.47 7.10
N ASN A 56 1.33 2.93 6.89
CA ASN A 56 0.30 2.99 7.93
C ASN A 56 -0.46 1.67 8.12
N PHE A 57 -0.38 0.72 7.19
CA PHE A 57 -1.19 -0.51 7.19
C PHE A 57 -1.06 -1.31 8.50
N SER A 58 0.16 -1.59 8.95
CA SER A 58 0.39 -2.36 10.19
C SER A 58 -0.23 -1.69 11.41
N THR A 59 -0.09 -0.37 11.52
CA THR A 59 -0.68 0.45 12.59
C THR A 59 -2.19 0.44 12.53
N ALA A 60 -2.78 0.63 11.34
CA ALA A 60 -4.22 0.57 11.12
C ALA A 60 -4.80 -0.78 11.56
N MET A 61 -4.16 -1.89 11.14
CA MET A 61 -4.63 -3.21 11.51
C MET A 61 -4.44 -3.53 12.99
N ALA A 62 -3.41 -2.98 13.65
CA ALA A 62 -3.26 -3.09 15.09
C ALA A 62 -4.40 -2.37 15.84
N VAL A 63 -4.81 -1.19 15.38
CA VAL A 63 -5.97 -0.46 15.94
C VAL A 63 -7.25 -1.26 15.77
N VAL A 64 -7.49 -1.83 14.59
CA VAL A 64 -8.66 -2.70 14.33
C VAL A 64 -8.65 -3.88 15.28
N ARG A 65 -7.54 -4.63 15.39
CA ARG A 65 -7.45 -5.80 16.30
C ARG A 65 -7.70 -5.41 17.75
N LYS A 66 -7.08 -4.33 18.23
CA LYS A 66 -7.28 -3.83 19.60
C LYS A 66 -8.74 -3.46 19.84
N THR A 67 -9.40 -2.85 18.86
CA THR A 67 -10.81 -2.45 18.97
C THR A 67 -11.73 -3.66 18.99
N CYS A 68 -11.47 -4.69 18.18
CA CYS A 68 -12.22 -5.95 18.23
C CYS A 68 -12.10 -6.64 19.60
N ALA A 69 -10.90 -6.61 20.21
CA ALA A 69 -10.67 -7.20 21.51
C ALA A 69 -11.37 -6.44 22.65
N SER A 70 -11.46 -5.10 22.55
CA SER A 70 -12.07 -4.27 23.61
C SER A 70 -13.56 -4.01 23.42
N LYS A 71 -14.11 -4.21 22.21
CA LYS A 71 -15.51 -3.92 21.88
C LYS A 71 -16.12 -5.09 21.08
N PRO A 72 -16.78 -6.05 21.74
CA PRO A 72 -17.42 -7.19 21.07
C PRO A 72 -18.42 -6.78 19.99
N SER A 73 -19.21 -5.72 20.23
CA SER A 73 -20.17 -5.19 19.24
C SER A 73 -19.51 -4.76 17.93
N PHE A 74 -18.27 -4.28 17.97
CA PHE A 74 -17.52 -3.93 16.76
C PHE A 74 -17.06 -5.19 16.01
N LEU A 75 -16.65 -6.23 16.73
CA LEU A 75 -16.32 -7.52 16.12
C LEU A 75 -17.54 -8.14 15.44
N ASP A 76 -18.68 -8.14 16.12
CA ASP A 76 -19.93 -8.69 15.58
C ASP A 76 -20.40 -7.89 14.36
N PHE A 77 -20.26 -6.57 14.39
CA PHE A 77 -20.47 -5.73 13.21
C PHE A 77 -19.59 -6.17 12.04
N LEU A 78 -18.28 -6.36 12.24
CA LEU A 78 -17.39 -6.79 11.16
C LEU A 78 -17.75 -8.16 10.61
N LYS A 79 -18.10 -9.13 11.48
CA LYS A 79 -18.56 -10.46 11.06
C LYS A 79 -19.84 -10.38 10.25
N HIS A 80 -20.85 -9.65 10.75
CA HIS A 80 -22.11 -9.47 10.04
C HIS A 80 -21.92 -8.82 8.67
N ARG A 81 -21.06 -7.79 8.59
CA ARG A 81 -20.72 -7.15 7.29
C ARG A 81 -20.01 -8.11 6.34
N GLN A 82 -19.17 -9.00 6.84
CA GLN A 82 -18.53 -10.04 6.03
C GLN A 82 -19.55 -11.07 5.54
N ASP A 83 -20.42 -11.58 6.42
CA ASP A 83 -21.39 -12.62 6.06
C ASP A 83 -22.45 -12.13 5.08
N THR A 84 -22.77 -10.84 5.13
CA THR A 84 -23.72 -10.19 4.22
C THR A 84 -23.08 -9.67 2.93
N SER A 85 -21.75 -9.65 2.80
CA SER A 85 -21.09 -9.26 1.55
C SER A 85 -21.06 -10.43 0.56
N SER A 86 -21.19 -10.11 -0.73
CA SER A 86 -21.20 -11.12 -1.80
C SER A 86 -19.88 -11.90 -1.90
N ASP A 87 -18.77 -11.25 -1.55
CA ASP A 87 -17.41 -11.82 -1.62
C ASP A 87 -16.92 -12.42 -0.30
N ARG A 88 -17.67 -12.22 0.80
CA ARG A 88 -17.34 -12.67 2.17
C ARG A 88 -15.93 -12.32 2.63
N VAL A 89 -15.38 -11.20 2.15
CA VAL A 89 -14.01 -10.78 2.45
C VAL A 89 -13.95 -10.04 3.79
N THR A 90 -12.98 -10.42 4.62
CA THR A 90 -12.71 -9.75 5.90
C THR A 90 -12.24 -8.31 5.69
N LEU A 91 -12.37 -7.43 6.69
CA LEU A 91 -11.80 -6.09 6.63
C LEU A 91 -10.28 -6.10 6.35
N TYR A 92 -9.54 -7.05 6.93
CA TYR A 92 -8.12 -7.24 6.62
C TYR A 92 -7.92 -7.55 5.12
N GLY A 93 -8.70 -8.48 4.58
CA GLY A 93 -8.66 -8.83 3.16
C GLY A 93 -8.98 -7.64 2.25
N LEU A 94 -9.96 -6.81 2.61
CA LEU A 94 -10.28 -5.58 1.88
C LEU A 94 -9.11 -4.59 1.90
N MET A 95 -8.51 -4.38 3.08
CA MET A 95 -7.36 -3.49 3.25
C MET A 95 -6.10 -4.02 2.53
N MET A 96 -5.99 -5.32 2.27
CA MET A 96 -4.89 -5.90 1.49
C MET A 96 -5.02 -5.66 -0.02
N LYS A 97 -6.22 -5.39 -0.54
CA LYS A 97 -6.44 -5.25 -2.00
C LYS A 97 -5.54 -4.20 -2.66
N PRO A 98 -5.32 -2.99 -2.09
CA PRO A 98 -4.38 -2.04 -2.68
C PRO A 98 -2.95 -2.60 -2.77
N ILE A 99 -2.47 -3.30 -1.75
CA ILE A 99 -1.11 -3.88 -1.72
C ILE A 99 -0.95 -4.95 -2.81
N GLN A 100 -1.97 -5.78 -3.01
CA GLN A 100 -1.96 -6.86 -4.00
C GLN A 100 -2.14 -6.38 -5.44
N ARG A 101 -2.53 -5.12 -5.65
CA ARG A 101 -2.90 -4.62 -6.98
C ARG A 101 -1.73 -4.59 -7.96
N PHE A 102 -0.55 -4.15 -7.53
CA PHE A 102 0.61 -4.06 -8.41
C PHE A 102 1.16 -5.43 -8.84
N PRO A 103 1.32 -6.42 -7.92
CA PRO A 103 1.64 -7.79 -8.34
C PRO A 103 0.68 -8.35 -9.40
N GLN A 104 -0.63 -8.09 -9.25
CA GLN A 104 -1.63 -8.54 -10.22
C GLN A 104 -1.47 -7.85 -11.59
N PHE A 105 -1.21 -6.55 -11.61
CA PHE A 105 -0.96 -5.83 -12.87
C PHE A 105 0.34 -6.24 -13.54
N ILE A 106 1.40 -6.51 -12.78
CA ILE A 106 2.67 -7.02 -13.31
C ILE A 106 2.43 -8.35 -14.04
N LEU A 107 1.73 -9.30 -13.39
CA LEU A 107 1.40 -10.59 -14.02
C LEU A 107 0.53 -10.42 -15.27
N LEU A 108 -0.46 -9.53 -15.22
CA LEU A 108 -1.31 -9.21 -16.36
C LEU A 108 -0.49 -8.65 -17.53
N LEU A 109 0.37 -7.66 -17.30
CA LEU A 109 1.17 -7.04 -18.35
C LEU A 109 2.22 -8.01 -18.92
N GLN A 110 2.79 -8.88 -18.09
CA GLN A 110 3.67 -9.96 -18.56
C GLN A 110 2.95 -10.92 -19.51
N ASP A 111 1.71 -11.29 -19.19
CA ASP A 111 0.90 -12.16 -20.04
C ASP A 111 0.49 -11.43 -21.33
N MET A 112 0.07 -10.17 -21.25
CA MET A 112 -0.23 -9.36 -22.44
C MET A 112 0.98 -9.21 -23.36
N LEU A 113 2.16 -8.90 -22.81
CA LEU A 113 3.39 -8.75 -23.58
C LEU A 113 3.82 -10.07 -24.24
N ARG A 114 3.60 -11.21 -23.59
CA ARG A 114 3.87 -12.54 -24.16
C ARG A 114 2.97 -12.83 -25.36
N ASN A 115 1.71 -12.42 -25.30
CA ASN A 115 0.71 -12.65 -26.34
C ASN A 115 0.65 -11.54 -27.40
N THR A 116 1.44 -10.48 -27.26
CA THR A 116 1.52 -9.38 -28.24
C THR A 116 2.61 -9.66 -29.28
N PRO A 117 2.31 -9.76 -30.60
CA PRO A 117 3.29 -10.11 -31.62
C PRO A 117 4.52 -9.16 -31.67
N VAL A 118 5.63 -9.69 -32.16
CA VAL A 118 6.81 -8.87 -32.48
C VAL A 118 6.44 -7.92 -33.62
N GLY A 119 6.73 -6.62 -33.44
CA GLY A 119 6.35 -5.56 -34.39
C GLY A 119 5.02 -4.88 -34.10
N HIS A 120 4.22 -5.38 -33.16
CA HIS A 120 3.00 -4.69 -32.71
C HIS A 120 3.32 -3.37 -32.01
N SER A 121 2.53 -2.32 -32.28
CA SER A 121 2.72 -0.96 -31.76
C SER A 121 2.65 -0.86 -30.22
N ASP A 122 1.87 -1.73 -29.57
CA ASP A 122 1.76 -1.75 -28.10
C ASP A 122 2.95 -2.36 -27.38
N ARG A 123 3.80 -3.13 -28.07
CA ARG A 123 4.80 -3.97 -27.41
C ARG A 123 5.79 -3.15 -26.56
N LEU A 124 6.24 -2.01 -27.09
CA LEU A 124 7.11 -1.07 -26.36
C LEU A 124 6.38 -0.48 -25.14
N HIS A 125 5.13 -0.06 -25.31
CA HIS A 125 4.33 0.55 -24.25
C HIS A 125 4.00 -0.43 -23.13
N LEU A 126 3.71 -1.70 -23.46
CA LEU A 126 3.53 -2.78 -22.49
C LEU A 126 4.81 -3.04 -21.71
N GLN A 127 5.97 -3.02 -22.37
CA GLN A 127 7.26 -3.19 -21.70
C GLN A 127 7.56 -2.01 -20.77
N MET A 128 7.31 -0.77 -21.20
CA MET A 128 7.44 0.41 -20.35
C MET A 128 6.49 0.34 -19.14
N ALA A 129 5.23 -0.02 -19.35
CA ALA A 129 4.24 -0.17 -18.28
C ALA A 129 4.67 -1.22 -17.26
N LEU A 130 5.20 -2.35 -17.72
CA LEU A 130 5.72 -3.41 -16.87
C LEU A 130 6.89 -2.90 -16.01
N THR A 131 7.88 -2.27 -16.63
CA THR A 131 9.03 -1.69 -15.92
C THR A 131 8.62 -0.63 -14.91
N GLU A 132 7.67 0.25 -15.25
CA GLU A 132 7.14 1.26 -14.33
C GLU A 132 6.48 0.62 -13.09
N LEU A 133 5.68 -0.43 -13.29
CA LEU A 133 5.01 -1.11 -12.18
C LEU A 133 5.97 -1.94 -11.31
N GLU A 134 6.95 -2.60 -11.91
CA GLU A 134 8.01 -3.31 -11.19
C GLU A 134 8.84 -2.32 -10.35
N THR A 135 9.25 -1.20 -10.94
CA THR A 135 9.97 -0.13 -10.24
C THR A 135 9.16 0.47 -9.11
N LEU A 136 7.85 0.69 -9.32
CA LEU A 136 6.95 1.20 -8.29
C LEU A 136 6.84 0.20 -7.13
N ALA A 137 6.66 -1.09 -7.42
CA ALA A 137 6.58 -2.13 -6.41
C ALA A 137 7.87 -2.24 -5.59
N GLU A 138 9.03 -2.18 -6.26
CA GLU A 138 10.34 -2.16 -5.61
C GLU A 138 10.49 -0.94 -4.68
N LYS A 139 10.21 0.26 -5.18
CA LYS A 139 10.25 1.50 -4.38
C LYS A 139 9.34 1.43 -3.16
N LEU A 140 8.14 0.86 -3.29
CA LEU A 140 7.24 0.68 -2.14
C LEU A 140 7.83 -0.26 -1.09
N ASN A 141 8.46 -1.35 -1.52
CA ASN A 141 9.11 -2.30 -0.63
C ASN A 141 10.31 -1.67 0.09
N GLU A 142 11.15 -0.92 -0.63
CA GLU A 142 12.28 -0.19 -0.05
C GLU A 142 11.83 0.86 0.96
N LYS A 143 10.85 1.71 0.59
CA LYS A 143 10.32 2.74 1.48
C LYS A 143 9.73 2.14 2.76
N LYS A 144 9.09 0.97 2.65
CA LYS A 144 8.56 0.22 3.80
C LYS A 144 9.70 -0.28 4.69
N ARG A 145 10.73 -0.90 4.10
CA ARG A 145 11.93 -1.34 4.84
C ARG A 145 12.58 -0.18 5.60
N ASP A 146 12.75 0.96 4.95
CA ASP A 146 13.35 2.13 5.59
C ASP A 146 12.46 2.70 6.71
N ALA A 147 11.14 2.69 6.53
CA ALA A 147 10.20 3.13 7.56
C ALA A 147 10.26 2.24 8.81
N ASP A 148 10.37 0.93 8.61
CA ASP A 148 10.50 -0.04 9.70
C ASP A 148 11.85 0.12 10.41
N GLN A 149 12.95 0.26 9.68
CA GLN A 149 14.26 0.54 10.27
C GLN A 149 14.28 1.84 11.10
N ARG A 150 13.68 2.92 10.59
CA ARG A 150 13.56 4.19 11.33
C ARG A 150 12.68 4.05 12.58
N CYS A 151 11.67 3.19 12.54
CA CYS A 151 10.84 2.88 13.71
C CYS A 151 11.67 2.20 14.80
N GLU A 152 12.44 1.19 14.43
CA GLU A 152 13.29 0.43 15.36
C GLU A 152 14.39 1.30 16.00
N ILE A 153 15.09 2.12 15.20
CA ILE A 153 16.10 3.07 15.72
C ILE A 153 15.46 4.02 16.75
N ARG A 154 14.25 4.51 16.47
CA ARG A 154 13.53 5.40 17.38
C ARG A 154 13.15 4.71 18.68
N HIS A 155 12.72 3.44 18.62
CA HIS A 155 12.43 2.64 19.82
C HIS A 155 13.67 2.44 20.68
N ILE A 156 14.81 2.09 20.06
CA ILE A 156 16.09 1.92 20.76
C ILE A 156 16.52 3.23 21.43
N ALA A 157 16.49 4.35 20.69
CA ALA A 157 16.88 5.66 21.22
C ALA A 157 16.02 6.07 22.42
N LYS A 158 14.71 5.84 22.35
CA LYS A 158 13.79 6.10 23.46
C LYS A 158 14.11 5.24 24.69
N ALA A 159 14.30 3.94 24.51
CA ALA A 159 14.65 3.02 25.59
C ALA A 159 16.01 3.35 26.24
N MET A 160 17.00 3.76 25.44
CA MET A 160 18.29 4.23 25.95
C MET A 160 18.15 5.51 26.78
N ASN A 161 17.37 6.47 26.30
CA ASN A 161 17.12 7.72 27.02
C ASN A 161 16.40 7.47 28.36
N GLU A 162 15.39 6.61 28.38
CA GLU A 162 14.70 6.20 29.62
C GLU A 162 15.65 5.53 30.61
N ARG A 163 16.51 4.62 30.14
CA ARG A 163 17.54 3.98 30.99
C ARG A 163 18.54 5.00 31.55
N TYR A 164 18.96 5.97 30.74
CA TYR A 164 19.87 7.03 31.18
C TYR A 164 19.24 7.90 32.26
N LEU A 165 18.01 8.40 32.02
CA LEU A 165 17.26 9.20 32.99
C LEU A 165 17.04 8.44 34.30
N ASN A 166 16.68 7.16 34.22
CA ASN A 166 16.54 6.32 35.41
C ASN A 166 17.87 6.23 36.18
N LYS A 167 18.99 5.97 35.49
CA LYS A 167 20.31 5.88 36.14
C LYS A 167 20.72 7.20 36.80
N VAL A 168 20.49 8.34 36.15
CA VAL A 168 20.76 9.68 36.72
C VAL A 168 19.90 9.95 37.95
N ASN A 169 18.61 9.60 37.90
CA ASN A 169 17.70 9.75 39.04
C ASN A 169 18.08 8.83 40.21
N THR A 170 18.52 7.60 39.95
CA THR A 170 19.04 6.71 41.00
C THR A 170 20.31 7.28 41.63
N HIS A 171 21.25 7.81 40.84
CA HIS A 171 22.48 8.42 41.38
C HIS A 171 22.21 9.70 42.18
N ARG A 172 21.20 10.49 41.79
CA ARG A 172 20.75 11.63 42.59
C ARG A 172 20.14 11.20 43.92
N LEU A 173 19.33 10.13 43.96
CA LEU A 173 18.75 9.64 45.21
C LEU A 173 19.81 9.16 46.22
N ILE A 174 20.89 8.54 45.74
CA ILE A 174 21.96 7.99 46.61
C ILE A 174 22.80 9.13 47.24
N MET A 175 22.89 10.30 46.61
CA MET A 175 23.59 11.47 47.18
C MET A 175 22.80 12.24 48.26
N PHE A 176 21.54 11.86 48.54
CA PHE A 176 20.69 12.50 49.57
C PHE A 176 20.35 11.58 50.76
N ILE A 177 21.00 10.41 50.86
CA ILE A 177 20.88 9.56 52.06
C ILE A 177 22.05 9.94 53.00
N PRO A 178 21.78 10.48 54.21
CA PRO A 178 22.80 10.91 55.16
C PRO A 178 23.61 9.75 55.77
#